data_AF-A0A6V8HET1-F1
#
_entry.id   AF-A0A6V8HET1-F1
#
_cell.length_a   1.000
_cell.length_b   1.000
_cell.length_c   1.000
_cell.angle_alpha   90.00
_cell.angle_beta   90.00
_cell.angle_gamma   90.00
#
_symmetry.space_group_name_H-M   'P 1'
#
loop_
_entity.id
_entity.type
_entity.pdbx_description
1 polymer ?
#
loop_
_entity_poly.entity_id
_entity_poly.type
_entity_poly.pdbx_seq_one_letter_code
_entity_poly.pdbx_strand_id
1 'polypeptide(L)'
;MVENPEKHNLETKLSCTESYSIPSRNCLILQNKDLLESSKNWDESVIQRILERHISKWEIDLIITFDAAAFNDAHHRAVSNAVQRYASLHIEHRNPAAYAVQTTSALRRYLSLMDLVTTSLPFGLRILEAMVWRVPEGYHTSFDGKGVVVASPKDGDVYGDKALIVTDWSGHLRARAALAKHASAYSWDRALCASLSRYMWFNDLRRM
;
A
#
# COMPACT_ATOMS: atom_id res chain seq x y z
N MET A 1 19.82 5.25 13.49
CA MET A 1 19.04 5.36 14.74
C MET A 1 18.22 6.64 14.65
N VAL A 2 16.91 6.56 14.88
CA VAL A 2 16.05 7.75 14.93
C VAL A 2 16.42 8.53 16.19
N GLU A 3 16.96 9.72 16.00
CA GLU A 3 17.54 10.56 17.07
C GLU A 3 16.48 11.04 18.09
N ASN A 4 15.18 10.97 17.74
CA ASN A 4 14.06 11.24 18.62
C ASN A 4 12.76 10.52 18.12
N PRO A 5 12.30 9.44 18.79
CA PRO A 5 11.10 8.70 18.39
C PRO A 5 9.81 9.52 18.43
N GLU A 6 9.67 10.44 19.39
CA GLU A 6 8.47 11.28 19.51
C GLU A 6 8.37 12.26 18.33
N LYS A 7 9.51 12.86 17.96
CA LYS A 7 9.60 13.71 16.76
C LYS A 7 9.24 12.93 15.50
N HIS A 8 9.78 11.73 15.33
CA HIS A 8 9.48 10.89 14.17
C HIS A 8 8.00 10.49 14.08
N ASN A 9 7.37 10.19 15.22
CA ASN A 9 5.94 9.88 15.28
C ASN A 9 5.08 11.10 14.95
N LEU A 10 5.47 12.28 15.42
CA LEU A 10 4.81 13.53 15.09
C LEU A 10 4.89 13.80 13.58
N GLU A 11 6.09 13.73 13.01
CA GLU A 11 6.32 13.88 11.56
C GLU A 11 5.45 12.92 10.74
N THR A 12 5.37 11.65 11.16
CA THR A 12 4.52 10.63 10.51
C THR A 12 3.03 10.98 10.58
N LYS A 13 2.55 11.47 11.74
CA LYS A 13 1.16 11.93 11.85
C LYS A 13 0.87 13.13 10.96
N LEU A 14 1.79 14.10 10.89
CA LEU A 14 1.64 15.28 10.04
C LEU A 14 1.54 14.92 8.55
N SER A 15 2.31 13.92 8.09
CA SER A 15 2.18 13.38 6.73
C SER A 15 0.76 12.89 6.45
N CYS A 16 0.17 12.10 7.34
CA CYS A 16 -1.22 11.63 7.19
C CYS A 16 -2.24 12.78 7.18
N THR A 17 -2.19 13.64 8.20
CA THR A 17 -3.28 14.58 8.47
C THR A 17 -3.20 15.83 7.60
N GLU A 18 -2.00 16.35 7.36
CA GLU A 18 -1.84 17.60 6.59
C GLU A 18 -1.68 17.33 5.09
N SER A 19 -0.97 16.27 4.68
CA SER A 19 -0.69 16.04 3.26
C SER A 19 -1.75 15.19 2.56
N TYR A 20 -2.32 14.22 3.28
CA TYR A 20 -3.34 13.30 2.75
C TYR A 20 -4.75 13.56 3.33
N SER A 21 -4.90 14.51 4.25
CA SER A 21 -6.18 14.83 4.89
C SER A 21 -6.86 13.62 5.55
N ILE A 22 -6.06 12.63 5.99
CA ILE A 22 -6.56 11.46 6.68
C ILE A 22 -6.95 11.88 8.11
N PRO A 23 -8.19 11.59 8.57
CA PRO A 23 -8.59 11.93 9.93
C PRO A 23 -7.63 11.34 10.96
N SER A 24 -7.29 12.09 12.02
CA SER A 24 -6.33 11.64 13.03
C SER A 24 -6.69 10.29 13.68
N ARG A 25 -7.98 9.96 13.77
CA ARG A 25 -8.47 8.66 14.25
C ARG A 25 -8.15 7.49 13.32
N ASN A 26 -7.93 7.77 12.03
CA ASN A 26 -7.61 6.79 10.98
C ASN A 26 -6.10 6.70 10.70
N CYS A 27 -5.28 7.63 11.21
CA CYS A 27 -3.81 7.54 11.12
C CYS A 27 -3.22 7.08 12.46
N LEU A 28 -3.00 5.77 12.57
CA LEU A 28 -2.44 5.14 13.76
C LEU A 28 -0.98 4.77 13.55
N ILE A 29 -0.17 5.03 14.57
CA ILE A 29 1.19 4.49 14.68
C ILE A 29 1.12 3.35 15.68
N LEU A 30 1.26 2.13 15.18
CA LEU A 30 1.19 0.94 16.02
C LEU A 30 2.56 0.70 16.65
N GLN A 31 2.64 0.99 17.96
CA GLN A 31 3.80 0.65 18.77
C GLN A 31 3.52 -0.63 19.53
N ASN A 32 4.30 -1.67 19.26
CA ASN A 32 4.24 -2.93 19.97
C ASN A 32 5.62 -3.25 20.53
N LYS A 33 5.71 -3.46 21.84
CA LYS A 33 6.99 -3.71 22.53
C LYS A 33 7.68 -4.98 22.00
N ASP A 34 6.93 -6.05 21.81
CA ASP A 34 7.43 -7.34 21.30
C ASP A 34 8.10 -7.16 19.92
N LEU A 35 7.55 -6.29 19.06
CA LEU A 35 8.14 -5.97 17.75
C LEU A 35 9.36 -5.03 17.87
N LEU A 36 9.29 -4.02 18.75
CA LEU A 36 10.37 -3.04 18.94
C LEU A 36 11.63 -3.66 19.56
N GLU A 37 11.46 -4.67 20.43
CA GLU A 37 12.56 -5.40 21.07
C GLU A 37 13.20 -6.43 20.12
N SER A 38 12.48 -6.85 19.08
CA SER A 38 12.99 -7.79 18.08
C SER A 38 13.96 -7.09 17.09
N SER A 39 15.25 -7.14 17.39
CA SER A 39 16.29 -6.39 16.66
C SER A 39 16.62 -6.91 15.24
N LYS A 40 16.10 -8.07 14.84
CA LYS A 40 16.42 -8.68 13.53
C LYS A 40 15.21 -9.10 12.70
N ASN A 41 14.18 -9.70 13.31
CA ASN A 41 13.01 -10.19 12.59
C ASN A 41 11.78 -10.01 13.48
N TRP A 42 10.79 -9.29 12.97
CA TRP A 42 9.49 -9.17 13.62
C TRP A 42 8.75 -10.51 13.57
N ASP A 43 8.10 -10.87 14.67
CA ASP A 43 7.29 -12.10 14.75
C ASP A 43 6.00 -11.93 13.94
N GLU A 44 5.88 -12.69 12.85
CA GLU A 44 4.71 -12.69 11.97
C GLU A 44 3.41 -13.01 12.71
N SER A 45 3.45 -13.83 13.76
CA SER A 45 2.26 -14.18 14.56
C SER A 45 1.77 -13.00 15.40
N VAL A 46 2.68 -12.18 15.91
CA VAL A 46 2.35 -10.93 16.62
C VAL A 46 1.72 -9.94 15.65
N ILE A 47 2.29 -9.79 14.45
CA ILE A 47 1.74 -8.93 13.39
C ILE A 47 0.34 -9.42 12.98
N GLN A 48 0.16 -10.71 12.75
CA GLN A 48 -1.14 -11.30 12.37
C GLN A 48 -2.21 -11.01 13.44
N ARG A 49 -1.89 -11.19 14.72
CA ARG A 49 -2.81 -10.88 15.82
C ARG A 49 -3.18 -9.39 15.89
N ILE A 50 -2.22 -8.50 15.62
CA ILE A 50 -2.49 -7.05 15.52
C ILE A 50 -3.41 -6.76 14.33
N LEU A 51 -3.14 -7.39 13.18
CA LEU A 51 -3.89 -7.23 11.95
C LEU A 51 -5.35 -7.67 12.14
N GLU A 52 -5.59 -8.88 12.61
CA GLU A 52 -6.95 -9.44 12.87
C GLU A 52 -7.78 -8.54 13.79
N ARG A 53 -7.14 -8.01 14.85
CA ARG A 53 -7.78 -7.07 15.77
C ARG A 53 -8.23 -5.79 15.07
N HIS A 54 -7.39 -5.22 14.20
CA HIS A 54 -7.72 -3.97 13.51
C HIS A 54 -8.72 -4.18 12.38
N ILE A 55 -8.61 -5.28 11.62
CA ILE A 55 -9.58 -5.64 10.59
C ILE A 55 -10.98 -5.75 11.20
N SER A 56 -11.11 -6.48 12.30
CA SER A 56 -12.40 -6.66 12.97
C SER A 56 -12.93 -5.36 13.58
N LYS A 57 -12.05 -4.55 14.19
CA LYS A 57 -12.43 -3.30 14.84
C LYS A 57 -12.89 -2.23 13.85
N TRP A 58 -12.28 -2.18 12.67
CA TRP A 58 -12.46 -1.11 11.69
C TRP A 58 -13.25 -1.54 10.46
N GLU A 59 -13.71 -2.80 10.43
CA GLU A 59 -14.43 -3.38 9.29
C GLU A 59 -13.65 -3.17 7.98
N ILE A 60 -12.34 -3.44 8.03
CA ILE A 60 -11.44 -3.23 6.89
C ILE A 60 -11.86 -4.14 5.74
N ASP A 61 -12.03 -3.56 4.56
CA ASP A 61 -12.42 -4.22 3.31
C ASP A 61 -11.25 -4.36 2.30
N LEU A 62 -10.20 -3.55 2.46
CA LEU A 62 -9.01 -3.53 1.61
C LEU A 62 -7.73 -3.30 2.43
N ILE A 63 -6.72 -4.12 2.17
CA ILE A 63 -5.37 -3.98 2.73
C ILE A 63 -4.40 -3.72 1.58
N ILE A 64 -3.60 -2.65 1.70
CA ILE A 64 -2.48 -2.38 0.80
C ILE A 64 -1.20 -2.34 1.63
N THR A 65 -0.19 -3.11 1.22
CA THR A 65 1.11 -3.17 1.89
C THR A 65 2.25 -3.29 0.88
N PHE A 66 3.49 -3.39 1.35
CA PHE A 66 4.65 -3.70 0.53
C PHE A 66 4.82 -5.21 0.37
N ASP A 67 5.41 -5.65 -0.74
CA ASP A 67 5.81 -7.04 -0.91
C ASP A 67 7.04 -7.42 -0.05
N ALA A 68 7.34 -8.72 -0.01
CA ALA A 68 8.44 -9.28 0.77
C ALA A 68 9.85 -8.85 0.32
N ALA A 69 9.98 -8.31 -0.89
CA ALA A 69 11.24 -7.84 -1.47
C ALA A 69 11.48 -6.34 -1.20
N ALA A 70 10.48 -5.63 -0.68
CA ALA A 70 10.53 -4.19 -0.48
C ALA A 70 11.71 -3.76 0.39
N PHE A 71 12.50 -2.84 -0.17
CA PHE A 71 13.68 -2.22 0.45
C PHE A 71 14.75 -3.20 0.97
N ASN A 72 14.64 -4.50 0.64
CA ASN A 72 15.45 -5.56 1.25
C ASN A 72 15.45 -5.50 2.79
N ASP A 73 14.31 -5.13 3.37
CA ASP A 73 14.16 -4.94 4.81
C ASP A 73 13.41 -6.12 5.46
N ALA A 74 13.96 -6.64 6.55
CA ALA A 74 13.41 -7.82 7.23
C ALA A 74 12.06 -7.56 7.89
N HIS A 75 11.81 -6.34 8.37
CA HIS A 75 10.53 -5.98 8.99
C HIS A 75 9.43 -5.86 7.93
N HIS A 76 9.73 -5.24 6.78
CA HIS A 76 8.82 -5.22 5.63
C HIS A 76 8.46 -6.63 5.17
N ARG A 77 9.45 -7.55 5.14
CA ARG A 77 9.22 -8.95 4.82
C ARG A 77 8.26 -9.63 5.80
N ALA A 78 8.47 -9.45 7.10
CA ALA A 78 7.60 -10.02 8.13
C ALA A 78 6.16 -9.50 8.03
N VAL A 79 5.97 -8.20 7.76
CA VAL A 79 4.63 -7.62 7.53
C VAL A 79 3.99 -8.21 6.27
N SER A 80 4.71 -8.28 5.16
CA SER A 80 4.22 -8.89 3.91
C SER A 80 3.81 -10.35 4.12
N ASN A 81 4.64 -11.14 4.79
CA ASN A 81 4.36 -12.55 5.06
C ASN A 81 3.13 -12.72 5.98
N ALA A 82 3.00 -11.90 7.02
CA ALA A 82 1.85 -11.94 7.92
C ALA A 82 0.53 -11.59 7.19
N VAL A 83 0.54 -10.58 6.32
CA VAL A 83 -0.63 -10.23 5.49
C VAL A 83 -0.94 -11.34 4.49
N GLN A 84 0.07 -11.90 3.82
CA GLN A 84 -0.09 -13.03 2.89
C GLN A 84 -0.70 -14.25 3.56
N ARG A 85 -0.22 -14.60 4.76
CA ARG A 85 -0.73 -15.70 5.57
C ARG A 85 -2.15 -15.44 6.02
N TYR A 86 -2.45 -14.22 6.45
CA TYR A 86 -3.81 -13.85 6.81
C TYR A 86 -4.75 -14.03 5.61
N ALA A 87 -4.39 -13.50 4.43
CA ALA A 87 -5.19 -13.60 3.21
C ALA A 87 -5.43 -15.06 2.76
N SER A 88 -4.42 -15.93 2.85
CA SER A 88 -4.55 -17.33 2.45
C SER A 88 -5.44 -18.16 3.38
N LEU A 89 -5.39 -17.90 4.69
CA LEU A 89 -6.22 -18.60 5.68
C LEU A 89 -7.71 -18.22 5.61
N HIS A 90 -8.03 -17.11 4.97
CA HIS A 90 -9.30 -16.42 5.10
C HIS A 90 -10.05 -16.24 3.77
N ILE A 91 -9.61 -16.96 2.73
CA ILE A 91 -10.08 -16.83 1.34
C ILE A 91 -11.57 -17.15 1.18
N GLU A 92 -12.12 -18.03 2.03
CA GLU A 92 -13.53 -18.46 1.98
C GLU A 92 -14.49 -17.54 2.77
N HIS A 93 -13.95 -16.70 3.67
CA HIS A 93 -14.73 -16.00 4.69
C HIS A 93 -15.01 -14.51 4.39
N ARG A 94 -14.96 -14.08 3.12
CA ARG A 94 -15.20 -12.68 2.70
C ARG A 94 -14.28 -11.65 3.42
N ASN A 95 -13.06 -12.05 3.75
CA ASN A 95 -12.08 -11.18 4.38
C ASN A 95 -11.53 -10.13 3.39
N PRO A 96 -10.94 -9.03 3.88
CA PRO A 96 -10.49 -7.93 3.04
C PRO A 96 -9.56 -8.41 1.93
N ALA A 97 -9.73 -7.84 0.73
CA ALA A 97 -8.78 -8.07 -0.34
C ALA A 97 -7.41 -7.49 0.08
N ALA A 98 -6.34 -8.26 -0.12
CA ALA A 98 -4.99 -7.81 0.20
C ALA A 98 -4.16 -7.65 -1.07
N TYR A 99 -3.47 -6.52 -1.18
CA TYR A 99 -2.60 -6.20 -2.30
C TYR A 99 -1.23 -5.74 -1.81
N ALA A 100 -0.19 -6.19 -2.50
CA ALA A 100 1.18 -5.77 -2.27
C ALA A 100 1.68 -4.89 -3.43
N VAL A 101 2.32 -3.77 -3.09
CA VAL A 101 3.09 -2.96 -4.04
C VAL A 101 4.30 -3.78 -4.50
N GLN A 102 4.44 -3.96 -5.81
CA GLN A 102 5.52 -4.75 -6.37
C GLN A 102 6.86 -4.03 -6.30
N THR A 103 7.87 -4.75 -5.83
CA THR A 103 9.26 -4.29 -5.84
C THR A 103 9.88 -4.47 -7.22
N THR A 104 10.31 -3.38 -7.82
CA THR A 104 11.08 -3.38 -9.08
C THR A 104 12.59 -3.33 -8.85
N SER A 105 13.33 -3.66 -9.90
CA SER A 105 14.79 -3.44 -9.94
C SER A 105 15.13 -1.96 -9.72
N ALA A 106 16.36 -1.69 -9.26
CA ALA A 106 16.82 -0.33 -8.99
C ALA A 106 16.74 0.57 -10.24
N LEU A 107 17.01 0.03 -11.43
CA LEU A 107 16.86 0.78 -12.68
C LEU A 107 15.42 1.26 -12.85
N ARG A 108 14.46 0.33 -12.89
CA ARG A 108 13.03 0.64 -13.07
C ARG A 108 12.47 1.53 -11.97
N ARG A 109 13.02 1.40 -10.75
CA ARG A 109 12.66 2.26 -9.61
C ARG A 109 12.87 3.74 -9.93
N TYR A 110 13.95 4.10 -10.61
CA TYR A 110 14.32 5.51 -10.85
C TYR A 110 14.08 6.00 -12.29
N LEU A 111 13.36 5.24 -13.11
CA LEU A 111 12.94 5.67 -14.45
C LEU A 111 11.74 6.63 -14.44
N SER A 112 11.19 6.94 -13.26
CA SER A 112 10.05 7.86 -13.12
C SER A 112 8.90 7.47 -14.07
N LEU A 113 8.24 8.45 -14.68
CA LEU A 113 7.15 8.25 -15.66
C LEU A 113 7.56 7.46 -16.91
N MET A 114 8.85 7.33 -17.24
CA MET A 114 9.25 6.55 -18.42
C MET A 114 8.93 5.06 -18.26
N ASP A 115 8.95 4.53 -17.04
CA ASP A 115 8.58 3.13 -16.77
C ASP A 115 7.06 2.92 -16.76
N LEU A 116 6.25 3.98 -16.88
CA LEU A 116 4.79 3.84 -16.95
C LEU A 116 4.37 3.18 -18.26
N VAL A 117 5.02 3.51 -19.37
CA VAL A 117 4.70 2.90 -20.68
C VAL A 117 4.93 1.40 -20.62
N THR A 118 6.11 0.97 -20.18
CA THR A 118 6.46 -0.46 -20.05
C THR A 118 5.57 -1.19 -19.03
N THR A 119 5.22 -0.54 -17.93
CA THR A 119 4.37 -1.12 -16.88
C THR A 119 2.89 -1.18 -17.26
N SER A 120 2.41 -0.28 -18.12
CA SER A 120 1.01 -0.25 -18.56
C SER A 120 0.70 -1.20 -19.71
N LEU A 121 1.71 -1.71 -20.43
CA LEU A 121 1.51 -2.67 -21.53
C LEU A 121 0.63 -3.89 -21.15
N PRO A 122 0.83 -4.57 -20.01
CA PRO A 122 -0.04 -5.68 -19.60
C PRO A 122 -1.49 -5.26 -19.31
N PHE A 123 -1.72 -3.96 -19.05
CA PHE A 123 -3.05 -3.38 -18.82
C PHE A 123 -3.64 -2.77 -20.11
N GLY A 124 -2.91 -2.77 -21.23
CA GLY A 124 -3.27 -2.01 -22.43
C GLY A 124 -4.64 -2.35 -23.01
N LEU A 125 -4.98 -3.65 -23.05
CA LEU A 125 -6.31 -4.09 -23.50
C LEU A 125 -7.42 -3.60 -22.56
N ARG A 126 -7.21 -3.69 -21.24
CA ARG A 126 -8.18 -3.22 -20.24
C ARG A 126 -8.41 -1.72 -20.32
N ILE A 127 -7.34 -0.96 -20.53
CA ILE A 127 -7.40 0.50 -20.70
C ILE A 127 -8.21 0.83 -21.95
N LEU A 128 -7.95 0.14 -23.06
CA LEU A 128 -8.68 0.33 -24.31
C LEU A 128 -10.17 -0.04 -24.17
N GLU A 129 -10.46 -1.15 -23.50
CA GLU A 129 -11.84 -1.57 -23.20
C GLU A 129 -12.57 -0.54 -22.34
N ALA A 130 -11.93 -0.01 -21.29
CA ALA A 130 -12.52 1.00 -20.41
C ALA A 130 -12.83 2.34 -21.12
N MET A 131 -12.19 2.62 -22.26
CA MET A 131 -12.53 3.79 -23.08
C MET A 131 -13.83 3.61 -23.87
N VAL A 132 -14.21 2.37 -24.14
CA VAL A 132 -15.35 2.02 -25.00
C VAL A 132 -16.54 1.53 -24.18
N TRP A 133 -16.29 0.76 -23.12
CA TRP A 133 -17.30 0.17 -22.26
C TRP A 133 -17.23 0.73 -20.84
N ARG A 134 -18.39 0.88 -20.20
CA ARG A 134 -18.46 1.23 -18.78
C ARG A 134 -18.04 0.02 -17.94
N VAL A 135 -17.37 0.30 -16.83
CA VAL A 135 -17.08 -0.71 -15.81
C VAL A 135 -18.40 -1.33 -15.35
N PRO A 136 -18.56 -2.67 -15.35
CA PRO A 136 -19.79 -3.32 -14.90
C PRO A 136 -20.17 -2.89 -13.48
N GLU A 137 -21.46 -2.64 -13.23
CA GLU A 137 -21.94 -2.10 -11.94
C GLU A 137 -21.55 -2.94 -10.72
N GLY A 138 -21.20 -4.22 -10.93
CA GLY A 138 -20.71 -5.11 -9.89
C GLY A 138 -19.50 -4.57 -9.13
N TYR A 139 -18.64 -3.72 -9.70
CA TYR A 139 -17.43 -3.25 -9.00
C TYR A 139 -17.64 -2.07 -8.03
N HIS A 140 -18.86 -1.53 -7.90
CA HIS A 140 -19.14 -0.45 -6.97
C HIS A 140 -19.31 -0.98 -5.54
N THR A 141 -18.27 -0.84 -4.71
CA THR A 141 -18.43 -0.86 -3.26
C THR A 141 -19.00 0.50 -2.82
N SER A 142 -20.12 0.48 -2.07
CA SER A 142 -20.70 1.71 -1.55
C SER A 142 -19.76 2.33 -0.51
N PHE A 143 -19.41 3.61 -0.69
CA PHE A 143 -18.57 4.40 0.23
C PHE A 143 -19.23 4.65 1.60
N ASP A 144 -20.52 4.32 1.76
CA ASP A 144 -21.28 4.55 3.01
C ASP A 144 -20.96 3.54 4.14
N GLY A 145 -19.90 2.73 4.00
CA GLY A 145 -19.46 1.76 5.02
C GLY A 145 -20.42 0.59 5.26
N LYS A 146 -21.56 0.56 4.56
CA LYS A 146 -22.48 -0.59 4.52
C LYS A 146 -22.02 -1.53 3.41
N GLY A 147 -20.88 -2.18 3.65
CA GLY A 147 -20.22 -3.06 2.70
C GLY A 147 -21.16 -4.12 2.14
N VAL A 148 -21.73 -3.87 0.96
CA VAL A 148 -22.22 -4.94 0.11
C VAL A 148 -20.97 -5.62 -0.40
N VAL A 149 -20.68 -6.79 0.16
CA VAL A 149 -19.60 -7.65 -0.31
C VAL A 149 -19.92 -8.04 -1.75
N VAL A 150 -19.26 -7.38 -2.68
CA VAL A 150 -19.31 -7.72 -4.09
C VAL A 150 -18.59 -9.05 -4.25
N ALA A 151 -19.34 -10.08 -4.64
CA ALA A 151 -18.72 -11.33 -5.10
C ALA A 151 -17.89 -11.01 -6.36
N SER A 152 -16.65 -11.52 -6.44
CA SER A 152 -15.88 -11.45 -7.67
C SER A 152 -16.73 -11.92 -8.86
N PRO A 153 -16.55 -11.33 -10.06
CA PRO A 153 -17.28 -11.75 -11.26
C PRO A 153 -17.27 -13.28 -11.40
N LYS A 154 -18.38 -13.87 -11.86
CA LYS A 154 -18.56 -15.33 -11.95
C LYS A 154 -17.51 -16.03 -12.83
N ASP A 155 -16.89 -15.28 -13.74
CA ASP A 155 -15.78 -15.73 -14.60
C ASP A 155 -14.41 -15.20 -14.15
N GLY A 156 -14.32 -14.66 -12.93
CA GLY A 156 -13.15 -13.96 -12.40
C GLY A 156 -12.83 -12.69 -13.19
N ASP A 157 -12.38 -11.65 -12.52
CA ASP A 157 -11.53 -10.72 -13.26
C ASP A 157 -10.28 -11.51 -13.69
N VAL A 158 -10.08 -11.74 -14.99
CA VAL A 158 -8.89 -12.43 -15.56
C VAL A 158 -7.59 -11.79 -15.05
N TYR A 159 -7.68 -10.55 -14.59
CA TYR A 159 -6.61 -9.74 -14.06
C TYR A 159 -6.84 -9.34 -12.58
N GLY A 160 -7.73 -10.02 -11.86
CA GLY A 160 -8.09 -9.70 -10.47
C GLY A 160 -6.92 -9.80 -9.50
N ASP A 161 -5.81 -10.39 -9.95
CA ASP A 161 -4.54 -10.45 -9.25
C ASP A 161 -3.67 -9.20 -9.42
N LYS A 162 -4.04 -8.23 -10.29
CA LYS A 162 -3.21 -7.06 -10.62
C LYS A 162 -4.01 -5.77 -10.69
N ALA A 163 -3.49 -4.73 -10.06
CA ALA A 163 -4.02 -3.37 -10.18
C ALA A 163 -2.89 -2.38 -10.48
N LEU A 164 -3.21 -1.30 -11.19
CA LEU A 164 -2.29 -0.20 -11.46
C LEU A 164 -2.90 1.08 -10.91
N ILE A 165 -2.27 1.66 -9.90
CA ILE A 165 -2.65 2.96 -9.34
C ILE A 165 -1.74 4.00 -9.96
N VAL A 166 -2.32 4.98 -10.65
CA VAL A 166 -1.60 6.12 -11.24
C VAL A 166 -2.06 7.40 -10.56
N THR A 167 -1.12 8.25 -10.18
CA THR A 167 -1.39 9.54 -9.56
C THR A 167 -1.28 10.66 -10.58
N ASP A 168 -2.04 11.72 -10.36
CA ASP A 168 -1.94 12.95 -11.13
C ASP A 168 -0.82 13.85 -10.58
N TRP A 169 -0.62 15.02 -11.20
CA TRP A 169 0.38 15.97 -10.74
C TRP A 169 0.11 16.45 -9.30
N SER A 170 -1.16 16.66 -8.94
CA SER A 170 -1.52 17.10 -7.59
C SER A 170 -1.19 16.04 -6.54
N GLY A 171 -1.44 14.76 -6.84
CA GLY A 171 -1.08 13.63 -6.00
C GLY A 171 0.44 13.45 -5.89
N HIS A 172 1.20 13.65 -6.98
CA HIS A 172 2.66 13.62 -6.94
C HIS A 172 3.22 14.73 -6.01
N LEU A 173 2.72 15.96 -6.14
CA LEU A 173 3.12 17.07 -5.27
C LEU A 173 2.75 16.80 -3.80
N ARG A 174 1.57 16.24 -3.53
CA ARG A 174 1.17 15.82 -2.17
C ARG A 174 2.08 14.75 -1.60
N ALA A 175 2.46 13.74 -2.39
CA ALA A 175 3.39 12.70 -1.95
C ALA A 175 4.77 13.28 -1.62
N ARG A 176 5.27 14.23 -2.43
CA ARG A 176 6.52 14.94 -2.13
C ARG A 176 6.43 15.78 -0.86
N ALA A 177 5.32 16.48 -0.66
CA ALA A 177 5.07 17.24 0.57
C ALA A 177 5.03 16.33 1.80
N ALA A 178 4.35 15.17 1.70
CA ALA A 178 4.31 14.17 2.76
C ALA A 178 5.71 13.65 3.10
N LEU A 179 6.52 13.31 2.09
CA LEU A 179 7.89 12.84 2.35
C LEU A 179 8.75 13.92 3.01
N ALA A 180 8.56 15.19 2.63
CA ALA A 180 9.29 16.32 3.21
C ALA A 180 8.96 16.56 4.71
N LYS A 181 7.82 16.07 5.21
CA LYS A 181 7.49 16.14 6.64
C LYS A 181 8.38 15.24 7.50
N HIS A 182 9.00 14.21 6.93
CA HIS A 182 9.93 13.31 7.63
C HIS A 182 11.34 13.89 7.73
N ALA A 183 11.46 15.12 8.21
CA ALA A 183 12.71 15.86 8.28
C ALA A 183 13.76 15.16 9.16
N SER A 184 13.36 14.53 10.27
CA SER A 184 14.29 13.81 11.16
C SER A 184 14.88 12.55 10.53
N ALA A 185 14.29 12.07 9.43
CA ALA A 185 14.73 10.89 8.70
C ALA A 185 15.13 11.22 7.25
N TYR A 186 15.33 12.51 6.94
CA TYR A 186 15.69 12.97 5.60
C TYR A 186 17.07 12.47 5.21
N SER A 187 17.18 11.91 4.01
CA SER A 187 18.43 11.43 3.42
C SER A 187 18.46 11.74 1.93
N TRP A 188 19.65 11.76 1.34
CA TRP A 188 19.82 11.97 -0.10
C TRP A 188 19.06 10.92 -0.93
N ASP A 189 18.94 9.68 -0.44
CA ASP A 189 18.17 8.61 -1.07
C ASP A 189 16.66 8.93 -1.07
N ARG A 190 16.14 9.52 0.01
CA ARG A 190 14.74 10.00 0.02
C ARG A 190 14.52 11.15 -0.94
N ALA A 191 15.50 12.06 -1.10
CA ALA A 191 15.42 13.14 -2.08
C ALA A 191 15.40 12.62 -3.53
N LEU A 192 16.24 11.62 -3.80
CA LEU A 192 16.28 10.90 -5.08
C LEU A 192 14.95 10.17 -5.32
N CYS A 193 14.43 9.48 -4.31
CA CYS A 193 13.14 8.80 -4.37
C CYS A 193 12.00 9.78 -4.65
N ALA A 194 11.93 10.91 -3.93
CA ALA A 194 10.90 11.93 -4.13
C ALA A 194 10.86 12.49 -5.56
N SER A 195 12.01 12.52 -6.22
CA SER A 195 12.19 13.18 -7.51
C SER A 195 12.07 12.21 -8.67
N LEU A 196 12.72 11.05 -8.57
CA LEU A 196 12.92 10.13 -9.69
C LEU A 196 12.22 8.77 -9.50
N SER A 197 11.68 8.48 -8.31
CA SER A 197 11.04 7.18 -8.10
C SER A 197 9.73 7.08 -8.87
N ARG A 198 9.56 5.97 -9.60
CA ARG A 198 8.27 5.64 -10.20
C ARG A 198 7.16 5.48 -9.17
N TYR A 199 7.46 5.07 -7.94
CA TYR A 199 6.44 4.89 -6.89
C TYR A 199 5.78 6.22 -6.46
N MET A 200 6.40 7.36 -6.77
CA MET A 200 5.82 8.69 -6.58
C MET A 200 4.81 9.06 -7.67
N TRP A 201 4.69 8.23 -8.71
CA TRP A 201 3.83 8.46 -9.87
C TRP A 201 2.81 7.34 -10.04
N PHE A 202 3.25 6.09 -9.94
CA PHE A 202 2.40 4.93 -10.13
C PHE A 202 2.93 3.69 -9.40
N ASN A 203 1.99 2.87 -8.96
CA ASN A 203 2.25 1.66 -8.20
C ASN A 203 1.47 0.52 -8.86
N ASP A 204 2.18 -0.51 -9.31
CA ASP A 204 1.54 -1.77 -9.68
C ASP A 204 1.43 -2.65 -8.43
N LEU A 205 0.21 -3.11 -8.21
CA LEU A 205 -0.21 -3.90 -7.08
C LEU A 205 -0.46 -5.33 -7.54
N ARG A 206 -0.08 -6.29 -6.70
CA ARG A 206 -0.43 -7.70 -6.89
C ARG A 206 -1.28 -8.20 -5.73
N ARG A 207 -2.33 -8.96 -6.02
CA ARG A 207 -3.12 -9.63 -5.00
C ARG A 207 -2.27 -10.64 -4.25
N MET A 208 -2.41 -10.63 -2.93
CA MET A 208 -1.81 -11.59 -2.01
C MET A 208 -2.75 -12.79 -1.85
#